data_AF-A0A371HKW5-F1
#
_entry.id   AF-A0A371HKW5-F1
#
_cell.length_a   1.000
_cell.length_b   1.000
_cell.length_c   1.000
_cell.angle_alpha   90.00
_cell.angle_beta   90.00
_cell.angle_gamma   90.00
#
_symmetry.space_group_name_H-M   'P 1'
#
loop_
_entity.id
_entity.type
_entity.pdbx_description
1 polymer ?
#
loop_
_entity_poly.entity_id
_entity_poly.type
_entity_poly.pdbx_seq_one_letter_code
_entity_poly.pdbx_strand_id
1 'polypeptide(L)'
;MNTPSPSTTGDTSKVALKSSSTSSSSSIVESLRGCGISGGIRVDKEELRQKLTMPQYLRFAMRDSIRFKDPSAGESRCIRSKDDHNVVAPSTPMVVFINPRSGGRHGPFLKERLQHLMSEEQVLDVLDVKPHEFIRYGLGCLEMLADLGDYCAKETRERMRIMVAGGDGTVGWVLGCLAELHEKGWEPVPPVGIIPLGTGNDLSRSFGWGGSFSFSWKAAIKRTLYKASIGPICRLDSWRISLSMPEGTIIEEPPHSLKHTVEFTLDEGLEIEGELSENATCYEGVFYNYFSIGMDAQVAYGFHHLRNEKPYLAQGPIANK
;
A
#
# COMPACT_ATOMS: atom_id res chain seq x y z
N MET A 1 -51.86 -77.96 -10.47
CA MET A 1 -52.10 -78.44 -11.85
C MET A 1 -51.56 -77.39 -12.82
N ASN A 2 -50.60 -77.84 -13.63
CA ASN A 2 -50.23 -77.40 -14.99
C ASN A 2 -49.98 -75.91 -15.30
N THR A 3 -48.72 -75.65 -15.66
CA THR A 3 -48.25 -74.61 -16.59
C THR A 3 -48.72 -74.92 -18.04
N PRO A 4 -48.73 -73.93 -18.97
CA PRO A 4 -47.50 -73.57 -19.71
C PRO A 4 -47.32 -72.06 -20.03
N SER A 5 -46.05 -71.65 -20.14
CA SER A 5 -45.49 -70.47 -20.84
C SER A 5 -45.56 -70.67 -22.38
N PRO A 6 -45.07 -69.78 -23.30
CA PRO A 6 -44.10 -68.66 -23.21
C PRO A 6 -44.63 -67.38 -23.92
N SER A 7 -43.94 -66.26 -24.20
CA SER A 7 -42.54 -65.93 -24.51
C SER A 7 -42.33 -64.40 -24.59
N THR A 8 -41.10 -63.94 -24.24
CA THR A 8 -40.31 -62.81 -24.80
C THR A 8 -40.87 -61.37 -24.66
N THR A 9 -40.15 -60.31 -24.24
CA THR A 9 -38.70 -60.00 -24.10
C THR A 9 -38.56 -58.60 -23.47
N GLY A 10 -37.57 -58.43 -22.59
CA GLY A 10 -36.85 -57.16 -22.32
C GLY A 10 -37.58 -56.11 -21.47
N ASP A 11 -36.98 -55.41 -20.53
CA ASP A 11 -35.63 -55.42 -20.01
C ASP A 11 -35.70 -54.67 -18.66
N THR A 12 -35.07 -55.21 -17.62
CA THR A 12 -35.09 -54.63 -16.27
C THR A 12 -34.24 -53.38 -16.18
N SER A 13 -34.86 -52.20 -16.03
CA SER A 13 -34.16 -50.98 -15.62
C SER A 13 -34.01 -50.98 -14.10
N LYS A 14 -32.96 -51.64 -13.60
CA LYS A 14 -32.44 -51.40 -12.25
C LYS A 14 -31.73 -50.06 -12.22
N VAL A 15 -32.10 -49.26 -11.22
CA VAL A 15 -31.33 -48.15 -10.66
C VAL A 15 -29.85 -48.54 -10.56
N ALA A 16 -28.99 -47.77 -11.22
CA ALA A 16 -27.55 -47.87 -11.09
C ALA A 16 -26.97 -46.47 -10.85
N LEU A 17 -26.50 -46.25 -9.63
CA LEU A 17 -25.45 -45.27 -9.35
C LEU A 17 -24.20 -45.66 -10.16
N LYS A 18 -23.68 -44.73 -10.97
CA LYS A 18 -22.27 -44.72 -11.38
C LYS A 18 -21.73 -43.29 -11.42
N SER A 19 -20.62 -43.14 -10.72
CA SER A 19 -19.67 -42.04 -10.75
C SER A 19 -18.93 -41.95 -12.10
N SER A 20 -18.63 -40.73 -12.58
CA SER A 20 -17.30 -40.34 -13.06
C SER A 20 -17.20 -38.87 -13.51
N SER A 21 -16.12 -38.22 -13.04
CA SER A 21 -15.26 -37.22 -13.70
C SER A 21 -15.78 -35.80 -14.03
N THR A 22 -15.30 -34.86 -13.22
CA THR A 22 -14.62 -33.60 -13.60
C THR A 22 -15.00 -32.88 -14.91
N SER A 23 -15.56 -31.67 -14.76
CA SER A 23 -15.17 -30.54 -15.61
C SER A 23 -15.12 -29.25 -14.77
N SER A 24 -13.92 -28.93 -14.33
CA SER A 24 -13.52 -27.64 -13.80
C SER A 24 -13.41 -26.63 -14.93
N SER A 25 -14.49 -25.90 -15.19
CA SER A 25 -14.45 -24.72 -16.08
C SER A 25 -15.62 -23.78 -15.78
N SER A 26 -15.59 -23.10 -14.64
CA SER A 26 -16.46 -21.93 -14.42
C SER A 26 -15.70 -20.67 -13.98
N SER A 27 -14.37 -20.71 -13.83
CA SER A 27 -13.59 -19.56 -13.35
C SER A 27 -13.19 -18.53 -14.42
N ILE A 28 -13.51 -18.76 -15.70
CA ILE A 28 -13.08 -17.88 -16.81
C ILE A 28 -14.15 -16.87 -17.20
N VAL A 29 -15.43 -17.12 -16.89
CA VAL A 29 -16.54 -16.26 -17.38
C VAL A 29 -16.91 -15.15 -16.38
N GLU A 30 -16.53 -15.24 -15.11
CA GLU A 30 -16.73 -14.16 -14.13
C GLU A 30 -15.58 -13.14 -14.08
N SER A 31 -14.41 -13.44 -14.64
CA SER A 31 -13.29 -12.47 -14.70
C SER A 31 -13.47 -11.39 -15.80
N LEU A 32 -14.43 -11.57 -16.70
CA LEU A 32 -14.67 -10.68 -17.84
C LEU A 32 -15.77 -9.64 -17.61
N ARG A 33 -16.51 -9.68 -16.49
CA ARG A 33 -17.52 -8.66 -16.16
C ARG A 33 -16.98 -7.48 -15.33
N GLY A 34 -15.73 -7.54 -14.88
CA GLY A 34 -15.05 -6.44 -14.18
C GLY A 34 -14.18 -5.55 -15.08
N CYS A 35 -13.98 -5.91 -16.34
CA CYS A 35 -13.25 -5.09 -17.30
C CYS A 35 -14.24 -4.27 -18.13
N GLY A 36 -14.51 -3.05 -17.68
CA GLY A 36 -15.07 -2.01 -18.54
C GLY A 36 -14.11 -1.74 -19.70
N ILE A 37 -14.30 -2.46 -20.81
CA ILE A 37 -13.72 -2.09 -22.10
C ILE A 37 -14.61 -0.99 -22.67
N SER A 38 -14.24 0.26 -22.46
CA SER A 38 -14.69 1.38 -23.29
C SER A 38 -13.62 2.46 -23.32
N GLY A 39 -12.84 2.50 -24.41
CA GLY A 39 -11.91 3.58 -24.74
C GLY A 39 -10.63 3.61 -23.91
N GLY A 40 -9.52 3.07 -24.43
CA GLY A 40 -8.22 3.24 -23.79
C GLY A 40 -7.86 4.72 -23.71
N ILE A 41 -8.00 5.32 -22.52
CA ILE A 41 -7.62 6.71 -22.27
C ILE A 41 -6.15 6.87 -22.65
N ARG A 42 -5.89 7.61 -23.72
CA ARG A 42 -4.54 8.04 -24.07
C ARG A 42 -4.13 9.12 -23.08
N VAL A 43 -3.42 8.72 -22.04
CA VAL A 43 -2.83 9.65 -21.08
C VAL A 43 -1.61 10.31 -21.74
N ASP A 44 -1.73 11.61 -22.02
CA ASP A 44 -0.63 12.43 -22.50
C ASP A 44 0.48 12.53 -21.45
N LYS A 45 1.75 12.41 -21.87
CA LYS A 45 2.88 12.33 -20.93
C LYS A 45 3.15 13.70 -20.32
N GLU A 46 3.14 14.74 -21.14
CA GLU A 46 3.45 16.11 -20.79
C GLU A 46 2.35 16.71 -19.92
N GLU A 47 1.08 16.47 -20.26
CA GLU A 47 -0.08 16.87 -19.43
C GLU A 47 -0.03 16.20 -18.05
N LEU A 48 0.25 14.89 -18.00
CA LEU A 48 0.39 14.17 -16.74
C LEU A 48 1.56 14.73 -15.93
N ARG A 49 2.70 15.02 -16.56
CA ARG A 49 3.86 15.60 -15.88
C ARG A 49 3.53 16.97 -15.27
N GLN A 50 2.85 17.84 -16.01
CA GLN A 50 2.43 19.16 -15.52
C GLN A 50 1.48 19.05 -14.30
N LYS A 51 0.60 18.06 -14.29
CA LYS A 51 -0.34 17.82 -13.18
C LYS A 51 0.34 17.32 -11.91
N LEU A 52 1.45 16.59 -12.02
CA LEU A 52 2.05 15.86 -10.90
C LEU A 52 3.35 16.48 -10.36
N THR A 53 4.15 17.10 -11.24
CA THR A 53 5.50 17.56 -10.89
C THR A 53 5.45 18.90 -10.16
N MET A 54 6.06 18.94 -8.98
CA MET A 54 6.21 20.17 -8.20
C MET A 54 7.22 21.12 -8.85
N PRO A 55 7.08 22.44 -8.65
CA PRO A 55 8.08 23.42 -9.04
C PRO A 55 9.46 23.07 -8.54
N GLN A 56 10.48 23.41 -9.32
CA GLN A 56 11.85 23.01 -9.05
C GLN A 56 12.35 23.50 -7.68
N TYR A 57 12.00 24.72 -7.29
CA TYR A 57 12.47 25.27 -6.02
C TYR A 57 11.90 24.50 -4.82
N LEU A 58 10.61 24.09 -4.85
CA LEU A 58 10.01 23.25 -3.80
C LEU A 58 10.66 21.87 -3.74
N ARG A 59 10.88 21.24 -4.91
CA ARG A 59 11.57 19.94 -4.97
C ARG A 59 12.96 19.99 -4.34
N PHE A 60 13.72 21.05 -4.65
CA PHE A 60 15.07 21.21 -4.13
C PHE A 60 15.07 21.61 -2.65
N ALA A 61 14.12 22.44 -2.22
CA ALA A 61 13.93 22.78 -0.82
C ALA A 61 13.65 21.52 0.00
N MET A 62 12.67 20.71 -0.41
CA MET A 62 12.35 19.44 0.25
C MET A 62 13.54 18.47 0.28
N ARG A 63 14.26 18.32 -0.84
CA ARG A 63 15.46 17.48 -0.91
C ARG A 63 16.52 17.94 0.08
N ASP A 64 16.82 19.23 0.11
CA ASP A 64 17.83 19.80 1.00
C ASP A 64 17.39 19.64 2.47
N SER A 65 16.12 19.90 2.80
CA SER A 65 15.57 19.68 4.14
C SER A 65 15.66 18.23 4.62
N ILE A 66 15.32 17.26 3.76
CA ILE A 66 15.47 15.82 4.07
C ILE A 66 16.94 15.47 4.27
N ARG A 67 17.83 15.94 3.39
CA ARG A 67 19.27 15.63 3.44
C ARG A 67 19.92 16.17 4.71
N PHE A 68 19.60 17.40 5.09
CA PHE A 68 20.16 18.05 6.28
C PHE A 68 19.39 17.74 7.55
N LYS A 69 18.26 17.02 7.47
CA LYS A 69 17.39 16.71 8.59
C LYS A 69 16.95 17.97 9.35
N ASP A 70 16.62 19.00 8.57
CA ASP A 70 16.20 20.31 9.06
C ASP A 70 15.12 20.86 8.11
N PRO A 71 13.87 21.07 8.56
CA PRO A 71 12.82 21.64 7.72
C PRO A 71 13.19 22.98 7.07
N SER A 72 14.04 23.78 7.74
CA SER A 72 14.41 25.15 7.33
C SER A 72 15.52 25.20 6.29
N ALA A 73 16.26 24.09 6.06
CA ALA A 73 17.41 24.10 5.16
C ALA A 73 17.04 24.46 3.70
N GLY A 74 15.78 24.26 3.32
CA GLY A 74 15.24 24.63 2.01
C GLY A 74 14.86 26.10 1.84
N GLU A 75 14.82 26.92 2.90
CA GLU A 75 14.31 28.30 2.87
C GLU A 75 15.02 29.18 1.83
N SER A 76 16.35 29.06 1.75
CA SER A 76 17.17 29.80 0.78
C SER A 76 16.79 29.58 -0.69
N ARG A 77 16.10 28.46 -1.00
CA ARG A 77 15.59 28.16 -2.34
C ARG A 77 14.34 28.98 -2.69
N CYS A 78 13.50 29.32 -1.70
CA CYS A 78 12.30 30.14 -1.90
C CYS A 78 12.65 31.59 -2.19
N ILE A 79 13.62 32.17 -1.48
CA ILE A 79 14.03 33.58 -1.65
C ILE A 79 14.50 33.86 -3.08
N ARG A 80 15.22 32.91 -3.69
CA ARG A 80 15.69 33.01 -5.09
C ARG A 80 14.57 32.89 -6.13
N SER A 81 13.38 32.42 -5.74
CA SER A 81 12.23 32.23 -6.64
C SER A 81 11.26 33.40 -6.66
N LYS A 82 11.40 34.40 -5.77
CA LYS A 82 10.49 35.56 -5.71
C LYS A 82 10.51 36.43 -6.98
N ASP A 83 11.53 36.27 -7.83
CA ASP A 83 11.65 36.94 -9.13
C ASP A 83 10.80 36.26 -10.24
N ASP A 84 10.20 35.08 -9.97
CA ASP A 84 9.37 34.34 -10.92
C ASP A 84 7.89 34.38 -10.50
N HIS A 85 7.22 35.50 -10.79
CA HIS A 85 5.82 35.77 -10.40
C HIS A 85 4.76 34.81 -10.99
N ASN A 86 5.16 33.77 -11.72
CA ASN A 86 4.26 32.87 -12.44
C ASN A 86 4.34 31.40 -11.98
N VAL A 87 4.99 31.11 -10.84
CA VAL A 87 5.08 29.72 -10.36
C VAL A 87 3.75 29.28 -9.73
N VAL A 88 3.05 28.38 -10.41
CA VAL A 88 1.75 27.85 -9.99
C VAL A 88 1.90 26.44 -9.43
N ALA A 89 1.17 26.14 -8.35
CA ALA A 89 1.13 24.80 -7.79
C ALA A 89 0.48 23.81 -8.78
N PRO A 90 1.01 22.59 -8.92
CA PRO A 90 0.39 21.58 -9.76
C PRO A 90 -1.01 21.22 -9.25
N SER A 91 -1.90 20.77 -10.13
CA SER A 91 -3.27 20.41 -9.74
C SER A 91 -3.34 19.20 -8.81
N THR A 92 -2.36 18.28 -8.92
CA THR A 92 -2.32 17.06 -8.11
C THR A 92 -0.86 16.65 -7.84
N PRO A 93 -0.11 17.44 -7.05
CA PRO A 93 1.27 17.16 -6.73
C PRO A 93 1.40 15.76 -6.16
N MET A 94 2.40 15.00 -6.60
CA MET A 94 2.50 13.59 -6.23
C MET A 94 3.91 13.19 -5.82
N VAL A 95 4.03 12.55 -4.67
CA VAL A 95 5.27 11.91 -4.22
C VAL A 95 5.10 10.40 -4.31
N VAL A 96 6.11 9.70 -4.82
CA VAL A 96 6.10 8.25 -4.96
C VAL A 96 7.14 7.65 -4.03
N PHE A 97 6.72 6.88 -3.05
CA PHE A 97 7.60 5.97 -2.32
C PHE A 97 7.77 4.68 -3.09
N ILE A 98 8.99 4.22 -3.28
CA ILE A 98 9.29 2.96 -3.94
C ILE A 98 10.16 2.07 -3.06
N ASN A 99 9.75 0.81 -2.91
CA ASN A 99 10.59 -0.24 -2.35
C ASN A 99 11.25 -1.02 -3.49
N PRO A 100 12.55 -0.80 -3.78
CA PRO A 100 13.22 -1.42 -4.91
C PRO A 100 13.35 -2.95 -4.76
N ARG A 101 13.21 -3.47 -3.54
CA ARG A 101 13.26 -4.92 -3.24
C ARG A 101 11.94 -5.63 -3.55
N SER A 102 10.84 -4.89 -3.77
CA SER A 102 9.54 -5.46 -4.15
C SER A 102 9.47 -5.79 -5.66
N GLY A 103 8.52 -6.63 -6.06
CA GLY A 103 8.18 -6.85 -7.48
C GLY A 103 9.24 -7.62 -8.28
N GLY A 104 9.90 -8.61 -7.69
CA GLY A 104 10.87 -9.45 -8.41
C GLY A 104 12.16 -8.73 -8.81
N ARG A 105 12.58 -7.71 -8.03
CA ARG A 105 13.77 -6.87 -8.27
C ARG A 105 13.68 -5.94 -9.50
N HIS A 106 12.49 -5.70 -10.04
CA HIS A 106 12.29 -4.69 -11.08
C HIS A 106 12.13 -3.26 -10.55
N GLY A 107 12.16 -3.07 -9.23
CA GLY A 107 12.00 -1.77 -8.59
C GLY A 107 12.98 -0.68 -9.05
N PRO A 108 14.29 -0.94 -9.27
CA PRO A 108 15.20 0.07 -9.80
C PRO A 108 14.80 0.61 -11.18
N PHE A 109 14.33 -0.27 -12.07
CA PHE A 109 13.84 0.14 -13.38
C PHE A 109 12.55 0.98 -13.28
N LEU A 110 11.64 0.61 -12.37
CA LEU A 110 10.44 1.41 -12.11
C LEU A 110 10.79 2.79 -11.58
N LYS A 111 11.73 2.87 -10.63
CA LYS A 111 12.25 4.12 -10.05
C LYS A 111 12.73 5.05 -11.17
N GLU A 112 13.64 4.58 -12.02
CA GLU A 112 14.17 5.36 -13.14
C GLU A 112 13.05 5.88 -14.06
N ARG A 113 12.05 5.04 -14.38
CA ARG A 113 10.93 5.43 -15.24
C ARG A 113 10.01 6.48 -14.61
N LEU A 114 9.74 6.35 -13.32
CA LEU A 114 8.97 7.35 -12.56
C LEU A 114 9.73 8.67 -12.49
N GLN A 115 11.04 8.63 -12.22
CA GLN A 115 11.90 9.81 -12.17
C GLN A 115 11.94 10.53 -13.52
N HIS A 116 12.05 9.78 -14.62
CA HIS A 116 12.02 10.35 -15.97
C HIS A 116 10.65 10.95 -16.35
N LEU A 117 9.55 10.46 -15.76
CA LEU A 117 8.22 10.99 -16.00
C LEU A 117 7.94 12.25 -15.15
N MET A 118 8.44 12.28 -13.91
CA MET A 118 8.07 13.26 -12.89
C MET A 118 9.29 14.11 -12.51
N SER A 119 10.06 13.66 -11.52
CA SER A 119 11.35 14.20 -11.12
C SER A 119 12.07 13.22 -10.18
N GLU A 120 13.37 13.41 -9.99
CA GLU A 120 14.15 12.59 -9.06
C GLU A 120 13.73 12.78 -7.60
N GLU A 121 13.45 14.02 -7.21
CA GLU A 121 13.15 14.40 -5.82
C GLU A 121 11.75 13.98 -5.36
N GLN A 122 10.85 13.66 -6.29
CA GLN A 122 9.49 13.19 -5.98
C GLN A 122 9.37 11.66 -6.00
N VAL A 123 10.44 10.93 -6.35
CA VAL A 123 10.46 9.46 -6.34
C VAL A 123 11.47 8.99 -5.30
N LEU A 124 10.97 8.72 -4.12
CA LEU A 124 11.73 8.41 -2.92
C LEU A 124 11.88 6.91 -2.74
N ASP A 125 13.12 6.45 -2.75
CA ASP A 125 13.44 5.08 -2.39
C ASP A 125 13.35 4.93 -0.88
N VAL A 126 12.50 4.02 -0.40
CA VAL A 126 12.28 3.85 1.05
C VAL A 126 13.52 3.31 1.78
N LEU A 127 14.53 2.81 1.05
CA LEU A 127 15.83 2.43 1.61
C LEU A 127 16.75 3.65 1.80
N ASP A 128 16.60 4.68 0.97
CA ASP A 128 17.42 5.90 0.99
C ASP A 128 16.79 6.99 1.87
N VAL A 129 15.48 7.21 1.72
CA VAL A 129 14.67 8.20 2.45
C VAL A 129 13.53 7.48 3.14
N LYS A 130 13.58 7.39 4.47
CA LYS A 130 12.52 6.72 5.23
C LYS A 130 11.25 7.58 5.21
N PRO A 131 10.04 6.97 5.21
CA PRO A 131 8.78 7.73 5.20
C PRO A 131 8.69 8.79 6.31
N HIS A 132 9.13 8.48 7.53
CA HIS A 132 9.15 9.45 8.63
C HIS A 132 10.12 10.63 8.41
N GLU A 133 11.22 10.44 7.68
CA GLU A 133 12.16 11.53 7.34
C GLU A 133 11.52 12.48 6.32
N PHE A 134 10.82 11.93 5.32
CA PHE A 134 10.04 12.74 4.38
C PHE A 134 8.94 13.54 5.09
N ILE A 135 8.20 12.90 5.99
CA ILE A 135 7.10 13.56 6.72
C ILE A 135 7.67 14.68 7.61
N ARG A 136 8.71 14.41 8.38
CA ARG A 136 9.29 15.39 9.30
C ARG A 136 9.97 16.56 8.58
N TYR A 137 10.75 16.28 7.53
CA TYR A 137 11.62 17.28 6.91
C TYR A 137 11.11 17.75 5.54
N GLY A 138 10.56 16.85 4.73
CA GLY A 138 9.98 17.17 3.43
C GLY A 138 8.66 17.92 3.55
N LEU A 139 7.67 17.35 4.24
CA LEU A 139 6.41 18.05 4.50
C LEU A 139 6.62 19.23 5.45
N GLY A 140 7.42 19.06 6.51
CA GLY A 140 7.76 20.17 7.40
C GLY A 140 8.38 21.37 6.68
N CYS A 141 9.16 21.14 5.61
CA CYS A 141 9.66 22.22 4.75
C CYS A 141 8.52 22.95 4.03
N LEU A 142 7.55 22.22 3.48
CA LEU A 142 6.40 22.83 2.79
C LEU A 142 5.52 23.63 3.76
N GLU A 143 5.29 23.12 4.97
CA GLU A 143 4.54 23.85 6.01
C GLU A 143 5.27 25.14 6.37
N MET A 144 6.58 25.06 6.64
CA MET A 144 7.39 26.24 6.98
C MET A 144 7.40 27.27 5.84
N LEU A 145 7.53 26.85 4.58
CA LEU A 145 7.44 27.78 3.44
C LEU A 145 6.05 28.40 3.33
N ALA A 146 4.98 27.63 3.57
CA ALA A 146 3.61 28.14 3.60
C ALA A 146 3.43 29.19 4.70
N ASP A 147 3.99 28.97 5.89
CA ASP A 147 3.98 29.93 7.01
C ASP A 147 4.74 31.23 6.69
N LEU A 148 5.79 31.14 5.86
CA LEU A 148 6.53 32.29 5.33
C LEU A 148 5.79 33.01 4.18
N GLY A 149 4.57 32.59 3.83
CA GLY A 149 3.73 33.21 2.82
C GLY A 149 3.90 32.66 1.40
N ASP A 150 4.54 31.50 1.23
CA ASP A 150 4.62 30.82 -0.06
C ASP A 150 3.29 30.11 -0.39
N TYR A 151 2.44 30.78 -1.15
CA TYR A 151 1.15 30.24 -1.59
C TYR A 151 1.29 28.97 -2.45
N CYS A 152 2.36 28.83 -3.23
CA CYS A 152 2.57 27.65 -4.05
C CYS A 152 2.96 26.45 -3.18
N ALA A 153 3.77 26.65 -2.14
CA ALA A 153 4.06 25.62 -1.14
C ALA A 153 2.78 25.18 -0.42
N LYS A 154 1.96 26.15 0.01
CA LYS A 154 0.67 25.90 0.67
C LYS A 154 -0.27 25.08 -0.19
N GLU A 155 -0.57 25.51 -1.41
CA GLU A 155 -1.45 24.77 -2.32
C GLU A 155 -0.87 23.39 -2.67
N THR A 156 0.46 23.29 -2.81
CA THR A 156 1.13 22.00 -3.05
C THR A 156 0.92 21.05 -1.88
N ARG A 157 1.06 21.54 -0.64
CA ARG A 157 0.87 20.77 0.59
C ARG A 157 -0.57 20.31 0.77
N GLU A 158 -1.54 21.16 0.45
CA GLU A 158 -2.98 20.87 0.56
C GLU A 158 -3.47 19.86 -0.49
N ARG A 159 -2.91 19.89 -1.70
CA ARG A 159 -3.35 19.03 -2.84
C ARG A 159 -2.51 17.77 -3.02
N MET A 160 -1.48 17.58 -2.20
CA MET A 160 -0.52 16.48 -2.37
C MET A 160 -1.19 15.11 -2.28
N ARG A 161 -0.77 14.19 -3.14
CA ARG A 161 -1.08 12.76 -3.04
C ARG A 161 0.21 11.95 -2.94
N ILE A 162 0.13 10.79 -2.30
CA ILE A 162 1.25 9.86 -2.17
C ILE A 162 0.94 8.58 -2.93
N MET A 163 1.91 8.06 -3.68
CA MET A 163 1.85 6.73 -4.28
C MET A 163 2.88 5.84 -3.60
N VAL A 164 2.51 4.59 -3.31
CA VAL A 164 3.43 3.61 -2.74
C VAL A 164 3.60 2.44 -3.69
N ALA A 165 4.80 2.28 -4.23
CA ALA A 165 5.21 1.16 -5.06
C ALA A 165 5.90 0.10 -4.20
N GLY A 166 5.12 -0.89 -3.78
CA GLY A 166 5.54 -1.93 -2.84
C GLY A 166 4.48 -3.00 -2.62
N GLY A 167 4.71 -3.89 -1.65
CA GLY A 167 3.67 -4.77 -1.10
C GLY A 167 3.01 -4.18 0.14
N ASP A 168 2.07 -4.91 0.76
CA ASP A 168 1.28 -4.46 1.91
C ASP A 168 2.14 -3.94 3.08
N GLY A 169 3.28 -4.57 3.38
CA GLY A 169 4.18 -4.11 4.43
C GLY A 169 4.81 -2.73 4.16
N THR A 170 5.12 -2.41 2.90
CA THR A 170 5.62 -1.06 2.53
C THR A 170 4.49 -0.03 2.58
N VAL A 171 3.29 -0.40 2.12
CA VAL A 171 2.11 0.47 2.20
C VAL A 171 1.77 0.78 3.66
N GLY A 172 1.72 -0.24 4.52
CA GLY A 172 1.46 -0.10 5.95
C GLY A 172 2.50 0.75 6.67
N TRP A 173 3.79 0.64 6.28
CA TRP A 173 4.84 1.50 6.84
C TRP A 173 4.61 2.99 6.51
N VAL A 174 4.28 3.31 5.26
CA VAL A 174 3.98 4.68 4.86
C VAL A 174 2.73 5.20 5.56
N LEU A 175 1.65 4.42 5.60
CA LEU A 175 0.41 4.79 6.30
C LEU A 175 0.65 5.02 7.80
N GLY A 176 1.42 4.15 8.46
CA GLY A 176 1.75 4.30 9.87
C GLY A 176 2.53 5.58 10.16
N CYS A 177 3.48 5.98 9.30
CA CYS A 177 4.16 7.25 9.47
C CYS A 177 3.24 8.45 9.18
N LEU A 178 2.30 8.33 8.25
CA LEU A 178 1.31 9.39 7.98
C LEU A 178 0.30 9.57 9.11
N ALA A 179 0.00 8.52 9.89
CA ALA A 179 -0.83 8.64 11.08
C ALA A 179 -0.24 9.62 12.11
N GLU A 180 1.10 9.72 12.20
CA GLU A 180 1.78 10.70 13.07
C GLU A 180 1.46 12.16 12.69
N LEU A 181 1.06 12.45 11.45
CA LEU A 181 0.62 13.79 11.04
C LEU A 181 -0.71 14.13 11.69
N HIS A 182 -1.65 13.18 11.69
CA HIS A 182 -2.96 13.36 12.28
C HIS A 182 -2.85 13.59 13.80
N GLU A 183 -2.01 12.82 14.48
CA GLU A 183 -1.72 12.99 15.91
C GLU A 183 -1.15 14.37 16.24
N LYS A 184 -0.37 14.97 15.33
CA LYS A 184 0.19 16.32 15.47
C LYS A 184 -0.76 17.43 15.01
N GLY A 185 -1.96 17.08 14.54
CA GLY A 185 -2.94 18.03 14.00
C GLY A 185 -2.53 18.64 12.65
N TRP A 186 -1.61 18.01 11.91
CA TRP A 186 -1.14 18.49 10.61
C TRP A 186 -2.04 17.98 9.49
N GLU A 187 -3.05 18.77 9.16
CA GLU A 187 -4.02 18.48 8.09
C GLU A 187 -3.74 19.30 6.81
N PRO A 188 -4.07 18.76 5.61
CA PRO A 188 -4.66 17.45 5.38
C PRO A 188 -3.61 16.33 5.43
N VAL A 189 -3.97 15.14 5.92
CA VAL A 189 -3.17 13.93 5.66
C VAL A 189 -3.25 13.56 4.17
N PRO A 190 -2.13 13.48 3.42
CA PRO A 190 -2.17 13.19 1.99
C PRO A 190 -2.79 11.82 1.68
N PRO A 191 -3.74 11.71 0.74
CA PRO A 191 -4.30 10.42 0.34
C PRO A 191 -3.23 9.53 -0.32
N VAL A 192 -3.34 8.22 -0.07
CA VAL A 192 -2.37 7.23 -0.52
C VAL A 192 -2.96 6.31 -1.59
N GLY A 193 -2.29 6.21 -2.73
CA GLY A 193 -2.55 5.20 -3.77
C GLY A 193 -1.46 4.14 -3.82
N ILE A 194 -1.76 3.00 -4.44
CA ILE A 194 -0.87 1.82 -4.41
C ILE A 194 -0.46 1.42 -5.83
N ILE A 195 0.84 1.17 -6.03
CA ILE A 195 1.39 0.43 -7.16
C ILE A 195 1.75 -0.97 -6.63
N PRO A 196 0.94 -2.01 -6.92
CA PRO A 196 1.07 -3.33 -6.32
C PRO A 196 2.29 -4.10 -6.83
N LEU A 197 3.38 -4.07 -6.07
CA LEU A 197 4.62 -4.81 -6.35
C LEU A 197 4.80 -6.02 -5.45
N GLY A 198 3.94 -6.25 -4.46
CA GLY A 198 3.99 -7.43 -3.59
C GLY A 198 3.36 -8.67 -4.21
N THR A 199 3.27 -9.73 -3.43
CA THR A 199 2.65 -11.00 -3.86
C THR A 199 1.19 -11.14 -3.41
N GLY A 200 0.83 -10.63 -2.22
CA GLY A 200 -0.55 -10.59 -1.70
C GLY A 200 -1.32 -9.39 -2.25
N ASN A 201 -0.83 -8.19 -1.95
CA ASN A 201 -1.40 -6.90 -2.36
C ASN A 201 -2.87 -6.78 -1.96
N ASP A 202 -3.20 -7.18 -0.74
CA ASP A 202 -4.58 -7.25 -0.24
C ASP A 202 -5.20 -5.84 -0.18
N LEU A 203 -4.48 -4.84 0.35
CA LEU A 203 -4.94 -3.45 0.35
C LEU A 203 -5.19 -2.97 -1.08
N SER A 204 -4.26 -3.27 -1.99
CA SER A 204 -4.39 -2.88 -3.40
C SER A 204 -5.64 -3.48 -4.05
N ARG A 205 -5.99 -4.73 -3.74
CA ARG A 205 -7.20 -5.38 -4.25
C ARG A 205 -8.47 -4.74 -3.67
N SER A 206 -8.51 -4.53 -2.35
CA SER A 206 -9.65 -3.93 -1.65
C SER A 206 -9.98 -2.53 -2.16
N PHE A 207 -8.95 -1.73 -2.49
CA PHE A 207 -9.13 -0.37 -3.03
C PHE A 207 -9.10 -0.30 -4.57
N GLY A 208 -9.17 -1.45 -5.25
CA GLY A 208 -9.30 -1.51 -6.70
C GLY A 208 -8.06 -1.10 -7.49
N TRP A 209 -6.88 -1.02 -6.89
CA TRP A 209 -5.59 -0.81 -7.55
C TRP A 209 -5.09 -2.07 -8.30
N GLY A 210 -5.66 -3.23 -7.98
CA GLY A 210 -5.40 -4.51 -8.64
C GLY A 210 -4.43 -5.40 -7.88
N GLY A 211 -4.28 -6.65 -8.33
CA GLY A 211 -3.47 -7.65 -7.64
C GLY A 211 -1.99 -7.65 -8.00
N SER A 212 -1.61 -7.03 -9.12
CA SER A 212 -0.23 -6.95 -9.58
C SER A 212 -0.05 -5.80 -10.56
N PHE A 213 1.16 -5.27 -10.65
CA PHE A 213 1.50 -4.23 -11.62
C PHE A 213 1.99 -4.84 -12.94
N SER A 214 1.36 -4.48 -14.05
CA SER A 214 1.75 -4.99 -15.38
C SER A 214 3.12 -4.47 -15.81
N PHE A 215 3.96 -5.40 -16.25
CA PHE A 215 5.27 -5.13 -16.86
C PHE A 215 5.19 -4.62 -18.31
N SER A 216 4.02 -4.17 -18.78
CA SER A 216 3.90 -3.27 -19.95
C SER A 216 4.14 -1.82 -19.52
N TRP A 217 5.31 -1.59 -18.91
CA TRP A 217 5.63 -0.52 -17.96
C TRP A 217 5.22 0.89 -18.39
N LYS A 218 5.48 1.31 -19.63
CA LYS A 218 5.30 2.72 -20.04
C LYS A 218 3.84 3.17 -19.94
N ALA A 219 2.92 2.36 -20.45
CA ALA A 219 1.51 2.70 -20.42
C ALA A 219 0.88 2.41 -19.05
N ALA A 220 1.36 1.39 -18.34
CA ALA A 220 0.91 1.04 -17.00
C ALA A 220 1.22 2.15 -15.97
N ILE A 221 2.43 2.72 -15.98
CA ILE A 221 2.82 3.82 -15.09
C ILE A 221 1.91 5.02 -15.31
N LYS A 222 1.79 5.50 -16.56
CA LYS A 222 0.95 6.65 -16.88
C LYS A 222 -0.51 6.45 -16.49
N ARG A 223 -1.09 5.29 -16.80
CA ARG A 223 -2.48 4.97 -16.41
C ARG A 223 -2.65 4.95 -14.89
N THR A 224 -1.68 4.42 -14.16
CA THR A 224 -1.78 4.31 -12.69
C THR A 224 -1.65 5.66 -12.02
N LEU A 225 -0.70 6.49 -12.44
CA LEU A 225 -0.54 7.85 -11.91
C LEU A 225 -1.71 8.75 -12.32
N TYR A 226 -2.24 8.60 -13.54
CA TYR A 226 -3.44 9.30 -13.97
C TYR A 226 -4.66 8.88 -13.14
N LYS A 227 -4.86 7.57 -12.95
CA LYS A 227 -5.90 7.05 -12.06
C LYS A 227 -5.75 7.62 -10.65
N ALA A 228 -4.53 7.75 -10.14
CA ALA A 228 -4.27 8.35 -8.84
C ALA A 228 -4.49 9.85 -8.79
N SER A 229 -4.36 10.57 -9.91
CA SER A 229 -4.63 12.01 -9.94
C SER A 229 -6.12 12.32 -9.97
N ILE A 230 -6.91 11.57 -10.74
CA ILE A 230 -8.36 11.79 -10.88
C ILE A 230 -9.22 10.92 -9.95
N GLY A 231 -8.62 9.93 -9.29
CA GLY A 231 -9.34 8.94 -8.50
C GLY A 231 -10.01 9.57 -7.27
N PRO A 232 -11.19 9.06 -6.87
CA PRO A 232 -11.86 9.51 -5.65
C PRO A 232 -11.03 9.13 -4.42
N ILE A 233 -11.15 9.94 -3.37
CA ILE A 233 -10.56 9.65 -2.07
C ILE A 233 -11.57 8.84 -1.26
N CYS A 234 -11.09 7.78 -0.61
CA CYS A 234 -11.87 6.94 0.27
C CYS A 234 -11.23 6.91 1.67
N ARG A 235 -12.04 6.60 2.68
CA ARG A 235 -11.53 6.39 4.05
C ARG A 235 -11.02 4.96 4.20
N LEU A 236 -10.00 4.80 5.03
CA LEU A 236 -9.44 3.51 5.43
C LEU A 236 -9.50 3.48 6.96
N ASP A 237 -10.12 2.43 7.50
CA ASP A 237 -10.10 2.19 8.94
C ASP A 237 -8.73 1.62 9.33
N SER A 238 -8.28 2.01 10.53
CA SER A 238 -6.99 1.64 11.09
C SER A 238 -7.24 0.98 12.44
N TRP A 239 -6.74 -0.24 12.63
CA TRP A 239 -6.95 -0.99 13.87
C TRP A 239 -5.68 -0.94 14.71
N ARG A 240 -5.77 -0.28 15.87
CA ARG A 240 -4.74 -0.30 16.90
C ARG A 240 -4.94 -1.55 17.75
N ILE A 241 -3.94 -2.42 17.79
CA ILE A 241 -3.97 -3.69 18.52
C ILE A 241 -2.93 -3.64 19.60
N SER A 242 -3.36 -3.88 20.84
CA SER A 242 -2.51 -3.94 22.02
C SER A 242 -2.56 -5.37 22.58
N LEU A 243 -1.38 -5.97 22.74
CA LEU A 243 -1.18 -7.33 23.24
C LEU A 243 -0.49 -7.26 24.60
N SER A 244 -1.10 -7.86 25.60
CA SER A 244 -0.50 -8.02 26.93
C SER A 244 0.03 -9.44 27.08
N MET A 245 1.28 -9.57 27.54
CA MET A 245 1.92 -10.87 27.79
C MET A 245 2.00 -11.16 29.30
N PRO A 246 1.93 -12.46 29.69
CA PRO A 246 2.16 -12.86 31.07
C PRO A 246 3.52 -12.38 31.59
N GLU A 247 3.59 -12.04 32.87
CA GLU A 247 4.80 -11.53 33.54
C GLU A 247 6.01 -12.43 33.28
N GLY A 248 7.16 -11.81 32.93
CA GLY A 248 8.40 -12.51 32.60
C GLY A 248 8.50 -13.03 31.15
N THR A 249 7.45 -12.89 30.34
CA THR A 249 7.50 -13.25 28.92
C THR A 249 8.10 -12.11 28.10
N ILE A 250 9.34 -12.28 27.65
CA ILE A 250 10.00 -11.35 26.73
C ILE A 250 10.01 -11.96 25.33
N ILE A 251 9.38 -11.29 24.37
CA ILE A 251 9.55 -11.63 22.96
C ILE A 251 10.84 -10.97 22.49
N GLU A 252 11.88 -11.76 22.24
CA GLU A 252 13.18 -11.26 21.77
C GLU A 252 13.05 -10.51 20.43
N GLU A 253 12.20 -11.01 19.53
CA GLU A 253 11.93 -10.42 18.21
C GLU A 253 10.42 -10.32 17.95
N PRO A 254 9.75 -9.24 18.38
CA PRO A 254 8.37 -9.02 18.01
C PRO A 254 8.24 -8.80 16.49
N PRO A 255 7.11 -9.17 15.87
CA PRO A 255 6.85 -8.82 14.47
C PRO A 255 7.03 -7.32 14.26
N HIS A 256 7.59 -6.90 13.12
CA HIS A 256 7.88 -5.47 12.85
C HIS A 256 6.68 -4.52 13.00
N SER A 257 5.45 -5.05 12.87
CA SER A 257 4.22 -4.29 13.05
C SER A 257 3.88 -4.00 14.52
N LEU A 258 4.52 -4.68 15.47
CA LEU A 258 4.30 -4.58 16.90
C LEU A 258 5.54 -4.01 17.58
N LYS A 259 5.38 -2.95 18.36
CA LYS A 259 6.44 -2.32 19.15
C LYS A 259 6.15 -2.50 20.63
N HIS A 260 7.20 -2.67 21.43
CA HIS A 260 7.06 -2.69 22.88
C HIS A 260 6.48 -1.35 23.37
N THR A 261 5.46 -1.41 24.23
CA THR A 261 4.86 -0.25 24.89
C THR A 261 4.81 -0.47 26.40
N VAL A 262 5.00 0.61 27.15
CA VAL A 262 4.94 0.61 28.62
C VAL A 262 3.57 1.12 29.10
N GLU A 263 2.84 1.84 28.25
CA GLU A 263 1.54 2.44 28.58
C GLU A 263 0.41 1.72 27.84
N PHE A 264 -0.59 1.29 28.60
CA PHE A 264 -1.83 0.72 28.10
C PHE A 264 -2.91 1.80 28.14
N THR A 265 -3.10 2.50 27.02
CA THR A 265 -4.18 3.49 26.88
C THR A 265 -5.31 2.84 26.09
N LEU A 266 -6.29 2.28 26.78
CA LEU A 266 -7.58 1.99 26.15
C LEU A 266 -8.30 3.31 25.90
N ASP A 267 -9.04 3.37 24.80
CA ASP A 267 -10.13 4.35 24.68
C ASP A 267 -11.04 4.21 25.91
N GLU A 268 -11.44 5.35 26.48
CA GLU A 268 -12.14 5.52 27.78
C GLU A 268 -13.51 4.79 27.93
N GLY A 269 -13.84 3.84 27.05
CA GLY A 269 -15.11 3.10 27.02
C GLY A 269 -15.02 1.58 26.95
N LEU A 270 -13.83 0.97 27.01
CA LEU A 270 -13.67 -0.49 27.04
C LEU A 270 -13.27 -0.94 28.45
N GLU A 271 -14.24 -1.45 29.22
CA GLU A 271 -13.95 -2.14 30.49
C GLU A 271 -13.33 -3.52 30.19
N ILE A 272 -12.10 -3.76 30.65
CA ILE A 272 -11.53 -5.11 30.64
C ILE A 272 -12.10 -5.88 31.83
N GLU A 273 -12.62 -7.08 31.59
CA GLU A 273 -12.84 -8.07 32.65
C GLU A 273 -11.47 -8.57 33.16
N GLY A 274 -10.91 -7.88 34.16
CA GLY A 274 -9.70 -8.31 34.90
C GLY A 274 -8.71 -7.20 35.22
N GLU A 275 -8.04 -7.30 36.37
CA GLU A 275 -6.91 -6.44 36.74
C GLU A 275 -5.70 -6.76 35.84
N LEU A 276 -5.25 -5.77 35.06
CA LEU A 276 -3.96 -5.85 34.36
C LEU A 276 -2.84 -5.78 35.39
N SER A 277 -1.90 -6.72 35.37
CA SER A 277 -0.76 -6.65 36.30
C SER A 277 0.13 -5.45 35.96
N GLU A 278 0.59 -4.72 36.98
CA GLU A 278 1.45 -3.54 36.82
C GLU A 278 2.79 -3.86 36.11
N ASN A 279 3.14 -5.14 35.98
CA ASN A 279 4.38 -5.64 35.37
C ASN A 279 4.18 -6.33 34.00
N ALA A 280 2.99 -6.25 33.40
CA ALA A 280 2.72 -6.91 32.13
C ALA A 280 3.49 -6.28 30.97
N THR A 281 4.23 -7.11 30.21
CA THR A 281 4.93 -6.66 29.00
C THR A 281 3.92 -6.48 27.87
N CYS A 282 3.81 -5.26 27.32
CA CYS A 282 2.82 -4.94 26.31
C CYS A 282 3.46 -4.64 24.95
N TYR A 283 2.75 -5.03 23.88
CA TYR A 283 3.13 -4.77 22.51
C TYR A 283 1.97 -4.12 21.77
N GLU A 284 2.25 -3.13 20.95
CA GLU A 284 1.23 -2.39 20.23
C GLU A 284 1.60 -2.18 18.77
N GLY A 285 0.58 -2.24 17.91
CA GLY A 285 0.75 -2.07 16.48
C GLY A 285 -0.52 -1.61 15.79
N VAL A 286 -0.35 -1.10 14.57
CA VAL A 286 -1.44 -0.67 13.70
C VAL A 286 -1.57 -1.64 12.51
N PHE A 287 -2.80 -2.07 12.25
CA PHE A 287 -3.14 -3.03 11.22
C PHE A 287 -4.23 -2.48 10.30
N TYR A 288 -4.15 -2.83 9.01
CA TYR A 288 -5.07 -2.32 7.97
C TYR A 288 -5.81 -3.42 7.21
N ASN A 289 -5.43 -4.70 7.40
CA ASN A 289 -5.99 -5.84 6.67
C ASN A 289 -6.62 -6.85 7.62
N TYR A 290 -5.79 -7.49 8.44
CA TYR A 290 -6.22 -8.56 9.33
C TYR A 290 -5.24 -8.71 10.49
N PHE A 291 -5.75 -9.29 11.57
CA PHE A 291 -5.01 -9.84 12.69
C PHE A 291 -5.57 -11.24 12.97
N SER A 292 -4.70 -12.23 13.18
CA SER A 292 -5.09 -13.64 13.27
C SER A 292 -4.29 -14.34 14.35
N ILE A 293 -4.92 -15.31 15.03
CA ILE A 293 -4.32 -16.19 16.03
C ILE A 293 -4.72 -17.65 15.75
N GLY A 294 -3.92 -18.61 16.20
CA GLY A 294 -4.18 -20.04 16.00
C GLY A 294 -3.68 -20.58 14.65
N MET A 295 -4.43 -21.51 14.06
CA MET A 295 -3.97 -22.30 12.89
C MET A 295 -3.67 -21.44 11.65
N ASP A 296 -4.50 -20.44 11.36
CA ASP A 296 -4.29 -19.55 10.23
C ASP A 296 -2.98 -18.75 10.37
N ALA A 297 -2.75 -18.18 11.55
CA ALA A 297 -1.49 -17.50 11.88
C ALA A 297 -0.27 -18.45 11.78
N GLN A 298 -0.41 -19.70 12.23
CA GLN A 298 0.66 -20.70 12.14
C GLN A 298 1.03 -21.03 10.68
N VAL A 299 0.02 -21.17 9.80
CA VAL A 299 0.24 -21.42 8.37
C VAL A 299 0.89 -20.21 7.70
N ALA A 300 0.39 -19.00 7.96
CA ALA A 300 0.96 -17.76 7.44
C ALA A 300 2.42 -17.56 7.89
N TYR A 301 2.72 -17.87 9.16
CA TYR A 301 4.07 -17.85 9.70
C TYR A 301 5.00 -18.85 9.01
N GLY A 302 4.54 -20.10 8.83
CA GLY A 302 5.29 -21.12 8.10
C GLY A 302 5.62 -20.70 6.66
N PHE A 303 4.65 -20.09 5.96
CA PHE A 303 4.86 -19.55 4.62
C PHE A 303 5.86 -18.38 4.61
N HIS A 304 5.77 -17.47 5.58
CA HIS A 304 6.72 -16.37 5.72
C HIS A 304 8.15 -16.87 5.92
N HIS A 305 8.34 -17.86 6.80
CA HIS A 305 9.64 -18.47 7.06
C HIS A 305 10.20 -19.17 5.81
N LEU A 306 9.37 -19.97 5.12
CA LEU A 306 9.72 -20.61 3.86
C LEU A 306 10.18 -19.59 2.81
N ARG A 307 9.48 -18.46 2.69
CA ARG A 307 9.84 -17.38 1.76
C ARG A 307 11.18 -16.75 2.11
N ASN A 308 11.51 -16.58 3.39
CA ASN A 308 12.77 -16.00 3.82
C ASN A 308 13.95 -16.97 3.60
N GLU A 309 13.77 -18.25 3.94
CA GLU A 309 14.80 -19.28 3.75
C GLU A 309 15.01 -19.68 2.29
N LYS A 310 13.90 -19.82 1.55
CA LYS A 310 13.86 -20.33 0.17
C LYS A 310 13.04 -19.39 -0.74
N PRO A 311 13.54 -18.16 -0.98
CA PRO A 311 12.81 -17.17 -1.78
C PRO A 311 12.51 -17.62 -3.22
N TYR A 312 13.26 -18.61 -3.75
CA TYR A 312 13.03 -19.18 -5.08
C TYR A 312 11.76 -20.05 -5.17
N LEU A 313 11.22 -20.53 -4.05
CA LEU A 313 9.95 -21.28 -4.02
C LEU A 313 8.74 -20.35 -3.95
N ALA A 314 8.94 -19.10 -3.54
CA ALA A 314 7.87 -18.13 -3.28
C ALA A 314 7.77 -17.04 -4.38
N GLN A 315 7.98 -17.41 -5.64
CA GLN A 315 8.15 -16.45 -6.76
C GLN A 315 6.85 -15.86 -7.31
N GLY A 316 5.67 -16.35 -6.91
CA GLY A 316 4.42 -15.76 -7.37
C GLY A 316 3.17 -16.54 -7.00
N PRO A 317 1.98 -15.98 -7.27
CA PRO A 317 0.70 -16.53 -6.80
C PRO A 317 0.39 -17.97 -7.23
N ILE A 318 1.01 -18.44 -8.31
CA ILE A 318 0.85 -19.81 -8.81
C ILE A 318 1.75 -20.79 -8.04
N ALA A 319 2.97 -20.36 -7.68
CA ALA A 319 3.92 -21.15 -6.90
C ALA A 319 3.60 -21.13 -5.39
N ASN A 320 2.85 -20.12 -4.95
CA ASN A 320 2.52 -19.89 -3.54
C ASN A 320 1.19 -20.52 -3.09
N LYS A 321 0.56 -21.34 -3.94
CA LYS A 321 -0.68 -22.07 -3.63
C LYS A 321 -0.42 -23.43 -3.03
#